data_AF-A0A7C1EBT2-F1
#
_entry.id   AF-A0A7C1EBT2-F1
#
_cell.length_a   1.000
_cell.length_b   1.000
_cell.length_c   1.000
_cell.angle_alpha   90.00
_cell.angle_beta   90.00
_cell.angle_gamma   90.00
#
_symmetry.space_group_name_H-M   'P 1'
#
loop_
_entity.id
_entity.type
_entity.pdbx_description
1 polymer ?
#
loop_
_entity_poly.entity_id
_entity_poly.type
_entity_poly.pdbx_seq_one_letter_code
_entity_poly.pdbx_strand_id
1 'polypeptide(L)'
;MVARVILLATLLVPFAFAPPAIAETDDFGPYHPILVDWDAKRADGYYTSTNSSTLAWAEAYVLNAFMAGYRLTGDTYWLGRIADHTDTLLANLRDVPESVPYDTSIYADGYRGWGSTGYYAGDYDEYIVHDGCVGSAIAEYIAEVFNNPDELWDEFGDRAKAHFDTLSYHVAGKWLANWDADRYNASTYGTVLRHYGGFERLPHNQANAFGSFLVFLNDVVNSPKWAELNGEISPDYYMPYIDEMAAFLKNDLRVGAGDSYQWGYWPGGGDEDVSHANITVEFAWICYKRGIVFDETDMKRFANTMSKLMWNGSFENVGINKYNRPGADYAWTNYIWSWAYLSEADPFLFHIYHNFFRHRTSFSYYDIAGAIRNWLNADLAGGLNYPITIRVEDDGDGVARPGETVTLHVAFKNYGVAPDTSDYVYVDLESVFPNDGVFVLIDVDDDPLVIEPDSTAELSVTVTIPADFSGAAIRPIVSARGMLGGEPREMSKEFTVTSGNPAFLQVTPDPPTNLPYDADISSFLPKARHT
;
A
#
# COMPACT_ATOMS: atom_id res chain seq x y z
N MET A 1 -20.84 -50.66 -45.80
CA MET A 1 -21.16 -49.26 -45.42
C MET A 1 -21.68 -49.27 -43.99
N VAL A 2 -20.81 -48.99 -43.03
CA VAL A 2 -21.17 -48.72 -41.63
C VAL A 2 -20.30 -47.55 -41.22
N ALA A 3 -20.92 -46.38 -41.09
CA ALA A 3 -20.26 -45.17 -40.62
C ALA A 3 -20.05 -45.29 -39.10
N ARG A 4 -18.79 -45.24 -38.65
CA ARG A 4 -18.44 -45.06 -37.24
C ARG A 4 -18.32 -43.57 -36.97
N VAL A 5 -19.23 -43.05 -36.15
CA VAL A 5 -19.12 -41.74 -35.51
C VAL A 5 -18.05 -41.86 -34.42
N ILE A 6 -16.99 -41.06 -34.54
CA ILE A 6 -15.99 -40.87 -33.49
C ILE A 6 -16.49 -39.71 -32.62
N LEU A 7 -16.89 -40.01 -31.38
CA LEU A 7 -17.10 -39.00 -30.35
C LEU A 7 -15.70 -38.51 -29.91
N LEU A 8 -15.38 -37.25 -30.17
CA LEU A 8 -14.28 -36.57 -29.48
C LEU A 8 -14.79 -36.18 -28.09
N ALA A 9 -14.29 -36.86 -27.05
CA ALA A 9 -14.41 -36.38 -25.68
C ALA A 9 -13.29 -35.35 -25.44
N THR A 10 -13.65 -34.07 -25.38
CA THR A 10 -12.77 -32.99 -24.91
C THR A 10 -12.54 -33.18 -23.42
N LEU A 11 -11.33 -33.62 -23.05
CA LEU A 11 -10.81 -33.57 -21.68
C LEU A 11 -10.61 -32.08 -21.30
N LEU A 12 -11.58 -31.51 -20.61
CA LEU A 12 -11.38 -30.31 -19.80
C LEU A 12 -10.59 -30.74 -18.55
N VAL A 13 -9.29 -30.46 -18.55
CA VAL A 13 -8.47 -30.49 -17.33
C VAL A 13 -8.80 -29.19 -16.57
N PRO A 14 -9.40 -29.25 -15.37
CA PRO A 14 -9.54 -28.05 -14.57
C PRO A 14 -8.14 -27.62 -14.12
N PHE A 15 -7.69 -26.45 -14.55
CA PHE A 15 -6.58 -25.75 -13.92
C PHE A 15 -7.06 -25.31 -12.54
N ALA A 16 -6.93 -26.18 -11.54
CA ALA A 16 -6.91 -25.76 -10.16
C ALA A 16 -5.57 -25.06 -9.96
N PHE A 17 -5.58 -23.73 -9.91
CA PHE A 17 -4.51 -22.99 -9.25
C PHE A 17 -4.60 -23.37 -7.76
N ALA A 18 -3.85 -24.39 -7.36
CA ALA A 18 -3.53 -24.54 -5.95
C ALA A 18 -2.70 -23.30 -5.57
N PRO A 19 -3.07 -22.54 -4.53
CA PRO A 19 -2.19 -21.50 -4.02
C PRO A 19 -0.84 -22.14 -3.69
N PRO A 20 0.29 -21.45 -3.92
CA PRO A 20 1.59 -21.96 -3.52
C PRO A 20 1.53 -22.35 -2.04
N ALA A 21 1.95 -23.58 -1.75
CA ALA A 21 2.06 -24.03 -0.38
C ALA A 21 3.06 -23.12 0.35
N ILE A 22 2.56 -22.33 1.30
CA ILE A 22 3.38 -21.56 2.22
C ILE A 22 4.23 -22.59 2.97
N ALA A 23 5.55 -22.49 2.85
CA ALA A 23 6.46 -23.34 3.60
C ALA A 23 6.19 -23.15 5.11
N GLU A 24 6.10 -24.25 5.86
CA GLU A 24 6.02 -24.29 7.32
C GLU A 24 7.31 -23.74 7.95
N THR A 25 7.52 -22.43 7.86
CA THR A 25 8.37 -21.70 8.78
C THR A 25 7.45 -20.74 9.52
N ASP A 26 7.01 -21.13 10.71
CA ASP A 26 6.18 -20.37 11.68
C ASP A 26 6.82 -19.03 12.14
N ASP A 27 7.78 -18.49 11.40
CA ASP A 27 8.44 -17.23 11.72
C ASP A 27 7.79 -16.10 10.92
N PHE A 28 6.67 -15.57 11.43
CA PHE A 28 6.02 -14.33 10.96
C PHE A 28 6.89 -13.07 11.17
N GLY A 29 8.21 -13.26 11.31
CA GLY A 29 9.18 -12.27 11.72
C GLY A 29 8.89 -11.69 13.11
N PRO A 30 9.46 -10.52 13.44
CA PRO A 30 9.23 -9.87 14.74
C PRO A 30 7.79 -9.35 14.93
N TYR A 31 6.92 -9.41 13.91
CA TYR A 31 5.64 -8.71 13.90
C TYR A 31 4.55 -9.40 14.72
N HIS A 32 4.50 -10.73 14.72
CA HIS A 32 3.53 -11.45 15.53
C HIS A 32 3.73 -11.19 17.04
N PRO A 33 4.95 -11.30 17.62
CA PRO A 33 5.19 -10.90 19.01
C PRO A 33 4.86 -9.42 19.30
N ILE A 34 5.14 -8.51 18.35
CA ILE A 34 4.80 -7.09 18.49
C ILE A 34 3.27 -6.90 18.56
N LEU A 35 2.51 -7.60 17.71
CA LEU A 35 1.05 -7.55 17.69
C LEU A 35 0.46 -8.03 19.02
N VAL A 36 0.92 -9.19 19.52
CA VAL A 36 0.46 -9.75 20.81
C VAL A 36 0.77 -8.81 21.97
N ASP A 37 1.97 -8.21 22.02
CA ASP A 37 2.33 -7.24 23.06
C ASP A 37 1.50 -5.95 22.98
N TRP A 38 1.26 -5.47 21.75
CA TRP A 38 0.44 -4.28 21.51
C TRP A 38 -1.00 -4.50 21.95
N ASP A 39 -1.58 -5.64 21.56
CA ASP A 39 -2.94 -6.02 21.91
C ASP A 39 -3.16 -5.98 23.43
N ALA A 40 -2.33 -6.73 24.17
CA ALA A 40 -2.39 -6.85 25.62
C ALA A 40 -2.29 -5.51 26.38
N LYS A 41 -1.78 -4.45 25.75
CA LYS A 41 -1.51 -3.16 26.40
C LYS A 41 -2.37 -2.01 25.90
N ARG A 42 -2.89 -2.08 24.67
CA ARG A 42 -3.39 -0.88 23.98
C ARG A 42 -4.70 -1.05 23.22
N ALA A 43 -5.09 -2.27 22.83
CA ALA A 43 -6.20 -2.44 21.90
C ALA A 43 -7.57 -2.04 22.47
N ASP A 44 -7.76 -2.16 23.79
CA ASP A 44 -9.05 -1.92 24.46
C ASP A 44 -9.35 -0.43 24.75
N GLY A 45 -8.57 0.49 24.19
CA GLY A 45 -8.61 1.90 24.55
C GLY A 45 -9.81 2.69 24.04
N TYR A 46 -10.50 2.23 22.99
CA TYR A 46 -11.40 3.09 22.20
C TYR A 46 -12.80 2.52 21.94
N TYR A 47 -12.99 1.20 21.90
CA TYR A 47 -14.25 0.55 21.51
C TYR A 47 -15.48 0.90 22.38
N THR A 48 -15.27 1.38 23.61
CA THR A 48 -16.36 1.85 24.49
C THR A 48 -16.77 3.30 24.26
N SER A 49 -16.08 4.03 23.38
CA SER A 49 -16.40 5.42 23.08
C SER A 49 -17.75 5.56 22.38
N THR A 50 -18.48 6.61 22.71
CA THR A 50 -19.74 6.99 22.04
C THR A 50 -19.55 8.13 21.03
N ASN A 51 -18.30 8.57 20.83
CA ASN A 51 -17.91 9.63 19.91
C ASN A 51 -17.41 9.03 18.58
N SER A 52 -18.14 9.29 17.49
CA SER A 52 -17.81 8.69 16.18
C SER A 52 -16.44 9.06 15.63
N SER A 53 -15.89 10.24 15.98
CA SER A 53 -14.53 10.64 15.60
C SER A 53 -13.48 9.73 16.26
N THR A 54 -13.64 9.43 17.56
CA THR A 54 -12.74 8.47 18.24
C THR A 54 -12.86 7.07 17.64
N LEU A 55 -14.06 6.65 17.29
CA LEU A 55 -14.27 5.33 16.70
C LEU A 55 -13.61 5.25 15.31
N ALA A 56 -13.84 6.25 14.45
CA ALA A 56 -13.31 6.28 13.10
C ALA A 56 -11.79 6.43 13.02
N TRP A 57 -11.22 7.29 13.87
CA TRP A 57 -9.80 7.62 13.80
C TRP A 57 -8.93 6.76 14.69
N ALA A 58 -9.50 5.99 15.63
CA ALA A 58 -8.74 5.07 16.47
C ALA A 58 -9.26 3.64 16.41
N GLU A 59 -10.50 3.40 16.83
CA GLU A 59 -11.03 2.03 16.95
C GLU A 59 -11.06 1.28 15.62
N ALA A 60 -11.45 1.91 14.51
CA ALA A 60 -11.44 1.29 13.19
C ALA A 60 -10.08 0.69 12.83
N TYR A 61 -8.99 1.35 13.23
CA TYR A 61 -7.63 0.87 12.98
C TYR A 61 -7.20 -0.24 13.95
N VAL A 62 -7.77 -0.30 15.16
CA VAL A 62 -7.64 -1.45 16.07
C VAL A 62 -8.27 -2.69 15.43
N LEU A 63 -9.49 -2.56 14.91
CA LEU A 63 -10.18 -3.66 14.21
C LEU A 63 -9.41 -4.10 12.96
N ASN A 64 -8.89 -3.16 12.17
CA ASN A 64 -8.03 -3.45 11.02
C ASN A 64 -6.74 -4.19 11.41
N ALA A 65 -6.14 -3.85 12.55
CA ALA A 65 -4.98 -4.55 13.09
C ALA A 65 -5.31 -5.98 13.50
N PHE A 66 -6.49 -6.23 14.10
CA PHE A 66 -6.96 -7.58 14.38
C PHE A 66 -7.23 -8.38 13.10
N MET A 67 -7.84 -7.79 12.07
CA MET A 67 -8.01 -8.49 10.79
C MET A 67 -6.67 -8.85 10.17
N ALA A 68 -5.69 -7.96 10.27
CA ALA A 68 -4.33 -8.24 9.83
C ALA A 68 -3.70 -9.38 10.66
N GLY A 69 -3.93 -9.41 11.98
CA GLY A 69 -3.55 -10.51 12.86
C GLY A 69 -4.13 -11.85 12.44
N TYR A 70 -5.44 -11.91 12.17
CA TYR A 70 -6.09 -13.11 11.66
C TYR A 70 -5.48 -13.58 10.34
N ARG A 71 -5.31 -12.67 9.37
CA ARG A 71 -4.70 -13.03 8.08
C ARG A 71 -3.27 -13.53 8.22
N LEU A 72 -2.53 -12.96 9.16
CA LEU A 72 -1.14 -13.35 9.41
C LEU A 72 -1.08 -14.76 9.99
N THR A 73 -1.87 -15.05 11.03
CA THR A 73 -1.68 -16.28 11.83
C THR A 73 -2.70 -17.38 11.57
N GLY A 74 -3.83 -17.07 10.94
CA GLY A 74 -5.00 -17.94 10.86
C GLY A 74 -5.72 -18.15 12.20
N ASP A 75 -5.32 -17.45 13.27
CA ASP A 75 -5.84 -17.67 14.63
C ASP A 75 -7.18 -16.93 14.83
N THR A 76 -8.26 -17.68 15.10
CA THR A 76 -9.60 -17.12 15.30
C THR A 76 -9.73 -16.25 16.54
N TYR A 77 -8.74 -16.26 17.45
CA TYR A 77 -8.62 -15.28 18.54
C TYR A 77 -8.83 -13.85 18.06
N TRP A 78 -8.21 -13.48 16.94
CA TRP A 78 -8.27 -12.12 16.41
C TRP A 78 -9.68 -11.75 15.89
N LEU A 79 -10.38 -12.71 15.27
CA LEU A 79 -11.78 -12.51 14.85
C LEU A 79 -12.71 -12.39 16.06
N GLY A 80 -12.46 -13.17 17.11
CA GLY A 80 -13.15 -13.04 18.40
C GLY A 80 -13.02 -11.63 19.00
N ARG A 81 -11.82 -11.04 18.95
CA ARG A 81 -11.59 -9.66 19.41
C ARG A 81 -12.38 -8.63 18.61
N ILE A 82 -12.44 -8.78 17.28
CA ILE A 82 -13.27 -7.90 16.43
C ILE A 82 -14.74 -8.04 16.79
N ALA A 83 -15.24 -9.26 16.95
CA ALA A 83 -16.64 -9.52 17.28
C ALA A 83 -17.02 -8.89 18.64
N ASP A 84 -16.16 -9.01 19.66
CA ASP A 84 -16.39 -8.47 21.01
C ASP A 84 -16.41 -6.93 21.02
N HIS A 85 -15.48 -6.30 20.30
CA HIS A 85 -15.48 -4.86 20.14
C HIS A 85 -16.72 -4.39 19.35
N THR A 86 -17.10 -5.14 18.31
CA THR A 86 -18.28 -4.87 17.48
C THR A 86 -19.57 -4.90 18.29
N ASP A 87 -19.76 -5.88 19.19
CA ASP A 87 -20.94 -5.93 20.07
C ASP A 87 -21.12 -4.62 20.85
N THR A 88 -20.03 -4.08 21.40
CA THR A 88 -20.04 -2.83 22.15
C THR A 88 -20.30 -1.63 21.25
N LEU A 89 -19.66 -1.57 20.08
CA LEU A 89 -19.83 -0.51 19.09
C LEU A 89 -21.29 -0.42 18.63
N LEU A 90 -21.90 -1.55 18.28
CA LEU A 90 -23.29 -1.61 17.82
C LEU A 90 -24.29 -1.32 18.96
N ALA A 91 -23.99 -1.72 20.19
CA ALA A 91 -24.80 -1.36 21.37
C ALA A 91 -24.84 0.16 21.62
N ASN A 92 -23.84 0.91 21.16
CA ASN A 92 -23.75 2.36 21.29
C ASN A 92 -24.43 3.15 20.15
N LEU A 93 -24.96 2.46 19.13
CA LEU A 93 -25.72 3.09 18.04
C LEU A 93 -26.99 3.76 18.59
N ARG A 94 -27.26 4.97 18.13
CA ARG A 94 -28.41 5.76 18.55
C ARG A 94 -29.05 6.49 17.37
N ASP A 95 -30.36 6.64 17.41
CA ASP A 95 -31.11 7.49 16.47
C ASP A 95 -31.06 8.95 16.96
N VAL A 96 -31.35 9.13 18.26
CA VAL A 96 -31.30 10.44 18.91
C VAL A 96 -30.41 10.40 20.16
N PRO A 97 -29.56 11.42 20.40
CA PRO A 97 -28.81 11.53 21.64
C PRO A 97 -29.70 12.04 22.79
N GLU A 98 -29.53 11.49 24.00
CA GLU A 98 -30.34 11.87 25.16
C GLU A 98 -29.98 13.25 25.76
N SER A 99 -28.75 13.73 25.53
CA SER A 99 -28.17 14.86 26.28
C SER A 99 -27.46 15.91 25.42
N VAL A 100 -27.64 15.84 24.10
CA VAL A 100 -26.96 16.70 23.11
C VAL A 100 -28.00 17.29 22.15
N PRO A 101 -27.91 18.57 21.76
CA PRO A 101 -28.76 19.12 20.71
C PRO A 101 -28.59 18.39 19.38
N TYR A 102 -29.69 18.20 18.65
CA TYR A 102 -29.70 17.59 17.31
C TYR A 102 -30.85 18.19 16.48
N ASP A 103 -30.75 18.04 15.17
CA ASP A 103 -31.79 18.48 14.24
C ASP A 103 -32.90 17.42 14.13
N THR A 104 -34.07 17.68 14.73
CA THR A 104 -35.22 16.75 14.74
C THR A 104 -35.91 16.59 13.37
N SER A 105 -35.51 17.38 12.36
CA SER A 105 -35.99 17.19 10.98
C SER A 105 -35.15 16.22 10.18
N ILE A 106 -33.96 15.88 10.69
CA ILE A 106 -32.99 14.97 10.06
C ILE A 106 -32.90 13.67 10.85
N TYR A 107 -32.73 13.77 12.17
CA TYR A 107 -32.66 12.62 13.07
C TYR A 107 -34.04 12.32 13.67
N ALA A 108 -34.17 11.23 14.44
CA ALA A 108 -35.45 10.59 14.76
C ALA A 108 -36.13 9.95 13.53
N ASP A 109 -35.32 9.46 12.59
CA ASP A 109 -35.75 8.89 11.32
C ASP A 109 -35.86 7.35 11.37
N GLY A 110 -35.56 6.74 12.52
CA GLY A 110 -35.57 5.30 12.74
C GLY A 110 -34.27 4.59 12.36
N TYR A 111 -33.31 5.29 11.76
CA TYR A 111 -31.95 4.81 11.60
C TYR A 111 -31.13 5.09 12.86
N ARG A 112 -30.09 4.29 13.10
CA ARG A 112 -29.19 4.49 14.23
C ARG A 112 -27.77 4.64 13.71
N GLY A 113 -26.98 5.52 14.29
CA GLY A 113 -25.60 5.70 13.88
C GLY A 113 -24.68 6.16 15.00
N TRP A 114 -23.42 6.36 14.63
CA TRP A 114 -22.44 6.97 15.50
C TRP A 114 -22.28 8.44 15.10
N GLY A 115 -22.59 9.32 16.04
CA GLY A 115 -22.34 10.75 15.87
C GLY A 115 -21.37 11.30 16.90
N SER A 116 -20.90 12.50 16.62
CA SER A 116 -20.00 13.25 17.51
C SER A 116 -20.44 14.71 17.56
N THR A 117 -20.01 15.40 18.61
CA THR A 117 -20.22 16.83 18.79
C THR A 117 -18.91 17.57 18.58
N GLY A 118 -18.99 18.78 18.02
CA GLY A 118 -17.93 19.78 18.21
C GLY A 118 -16.91 19.96 17.09
N TYR A 119 -16.98 19.26 15.96
CA TYR A 119 -16.08 19.58 14.84
C TYR A 119 -16.57 20.81 14.03
N TYR A 120 -17.88 20.94 13.79
CA TYR A 120 -18.43 22.07 13.00
C TYR A 120 -19.58 22.86 13.63
N ALA A 121 -20.35 22.33 14.60
CA ALA A 121 -21.56 23.03 15.08
C ALA A 121 -21.98 22.79 16.54
N GLY A 122 -21.30 21.94 17.33
CA GLY A 122 -21.72 21.63 18.71
C GLY A 122 -22.97 20.73 18.84
N ASP A 123 -23.72 20.56 17.76
CA ASP A 123 -24.80 19.56 17.62
C ASP A 123 -24.23 18.15 17.40
N TYR A 124 -25.07 17.15 17.67
CA TYR A 124 -24.82 15.78 17.25
C TYR A 124 -24.93 15.68 15.73
N ASP A 125 -23.85 15.25 15.10
CA ASP A 125 -23.85 14.89 13.69
C ASP A 125 -23.18 13.54 13.44
N GLU A 126 -23.74 12.82 12.48
CA GLU A 126 -23.20 11.59 11.93
C GLU A 126 -22.47 11.89 10.63
N TYR A 127 -21.25 11.39 10.50
CA TYR A 127 -20.32 11.70 9.40
C TYR A 127 -20.15 10.47 8.54
N ILE A 128 -20.29 10.64 7.22
CA ILE A 128 -20.22 9.51 6.28
C ILE A 128 -18.86 8.82 6.33
N VAL A 129 -17.79 9.59 6.52
CA VAL A 129 -16.43 9.04 6.68
C VAL A 129 -16.27 8.26 7.99
N HIS A 130 -16.92 8.69 9.07
CA HIS A 130 -16.81 7.97 10.34
C HIS A 130 -17.53 6.62 10.27
N ASP A 131 -18.76 6.63 9.75
CA ASP A 131 -19.53 5.40 9.51
C ASP A 131 -18.82 4.49 8.50
N GLY A 132 -18.20 5.06 7.46
CA GLY A 132 -17.41 4.33 6.48
C GLY A 132 -16.18 3.64 7.10
N CYS A 133 -15.36 4.36 7.86
CA CYS A 133 -14.15 3.80 8.48
C CYS A 133 -14.47 2.68 9.49
N VAL A 134 -15.43 2.90 10.40
CA VAL A 134 -15.80 1.90 11.41
C VAL A 134 -16.56 0.75 10.76
N GLY A 135 -17.51 1.07 9.88
CA GLY A 135 -18.35 0.10 9.20
C GLY A 135 -17.54 -0.83 8.30
N SER A 136 -16.54 -0.33 7.57
CA SER A 136 -15.71 -1.16 6.69
C SER A 136 -14.89 -2.19 7.47
N ALA A 137 -14.28 -1.80 8.59
CA ALA A 137 -13.49 -2.70 9.42
C ALA A 137 -14.34 -3.85 10.03
N ILE A 138 -15.55 -3.53 10.46
CA ILE A 138 -16.50 -4.55 10.96
C ILE A 138 -17.01 -5.42 9.79
N ALA A 139 -17.40 -4.81 8.67
CA ALA A 139 -17.94 -5.51 7.52
C ALA A 139 -16.91 -6.44 6.87
N GLU A 140 -15.62 -6.12 6.92
CA GLU A 140 -14.54 -7.00 6.46
C GLU A 140 -14.53 -8.33 7.24
N TYR A 141 -14.60 -8.28 8.57
CA TYR A 141 -14.71 -9.49 9.41
C TYR A 141 -15.98 -10.29 9.08
N ILE A 142 -17.12 -9.61 8.93
CA ILE A 142 -18.38 -10.28 8.58
C ILE A 142 -18.23 -10.98 7.23
N ALA A 143 -17.69 -10.29 6.21
CA ALA A 143 -17.45 -10.86 4.90
C ALA A 143 -16.52 -12.09 4.97
N GLU A 144 -15.50 -12.07 5.82
CA GLU A 144 -14.62 -13.22 6.06
C GLU A 144 -15.40 -14.45 6.58
N VAL A 145 -16.25 -14.26 7.59
CA VAL A 145 -17.07 -15.35 8.16
C VAL A 145 -18.06 -15.91 7.13
N PHE A 146 -18.67 -15.04 6.33
CA PHE A 146 -19.65 -15.43 5.32
C PHE A 146 -19.03 -16.12 4.10
N ASN A 147 -17.79 -15.80 3.74
CA ASN A 147 -17.09 -16.43 2.62
C ASN A 147 -16.39 -17.74 3.00
N ASN A 148 -16.08 -17.95 4.28
CA ASN A 148 -15.46 -19.17 4.77
C ASN A 148 -16.37 -19.92 5.78
N PRO A 149 -17.60 -20.30 5.36
CA PRO A 149 -18.58 -20.82 6.31
C PRO A 149 -18.21 -22.16 6.91
N ASP A 150 -17.43 -22.99 6.21
CA ASP A 150 -17.03 -24.31 6.71
C ASP A 150 -16.05 -24.21 7.89
N GLU A 151 -15.30 -23.10 8.00
CA GLU A 151 -14.28 -22.90 9.03
C GLU A 151 -14.77 -21.97 10.15
N LEU A 152 -15.52 -20.92 9.81
CA LEU A 152 -15.80 -19.82 10.73
C LEU A 152 -17.26 -19.76 11.19
N TRP A 153 -18.20 -20.41 10.50
CA TRP A 153 -19.62 -20.19 10.75
C TRP A 153 -20.09 -20.71 12.11
N ASP A 154 -19.61 -21.89 12.52
CA ASP A 154 -20.03 -22.50 13.78
C ASP A 154 -19.65 -21.63 15.00
N GLU A 155 -18.54 -20.90 14.91
CA GLU A 155 -18.06 -20.02 15.98
C GLU A 155 -18.66 -18.61 15.91
N PHE A 156 -18.71 -18.01 14.71
CA PHE A 156 -19.02 -16.58 14.55
C PHE A 156 -20.33 -16.29 13.82
N GLY A 157 -20.95 -17.26 13.15
CA GLY A 157 -22.02 -17.05 12.17
C GLY A 157 -23.22 -16.27 12.71
N ASP A 158 -23.74 -16.65 13.88
CA ASP A 158 -24.88 -15.97 14.50
C ASP A 158 -24.56 -14.51 14.84
N ARG A 159 -23.35 -14.24 15.38
CA ARG A 159 -22.90 -12.89 15.72
C ARG A 159 -22.68 -12.06 14.45
N ALA A 160 -21.94 -12.60 13.48
CA ALA A 160 -21.67 -11.94 12.20
C ALA A 160 -22.97 -11.59 11.46
N LYS A 161 -23.97 -12.48 11.46
CA LYS A 161 -25.30 -12.21 10.88
C LYS A 161 -26.01 -11.05 11.59
N ALA A 162 -26.04 -11.05 12.92
CA ALA A 162 -26.65 -9.96 13.69
C ALA A 162 -25.93 -8.61 13.46
N HIS A 163 -24.61 -8.63 13.38
CA HIS A 163 -23.80 -7.45 13.04
C HIS A 163 -24.11 -6.95 11.63
N PHE A 164 -24.18 -7.86 10.65
CA PHE A 164 -24.54 -7.52 9.26
C PHE A 164 -25.92 -6.87 9.17
N ASP A 165 -26.93 -7.47 9.80
CA ASP A 165 -28.31 -6.96 9.78
C ASP A 165 -28.37 -5.54 10.37
N THR A 166 -27.63 -5.32 11.46
CA THR A 166 -27.55 -4.00 12.11
C THR A 166 -26.86 -2.98 11.21
N LEU A 167 -25.69 -3.31 10.65
CA LEU A 167 -24.91 -2.40 9.81
C LEU A 167 -25.61 -2.06 8.49
N SER A 168 -26.11 -3.09 7.79
CA SER A 168 -26.79 -2.93 6.50
C SER A 168 -28.06 -2.08 6.63
N TYR A 169 -28.86 -2.31 7.67
CA TYR A 169 -30.08 -1.55 7.89
C TYR A 169 -29.82 -0.15 8.47
N HIS A 170 -29.14 -0.06 9.62
CA HIS A 170 -29.04 1.19 10.36
C HIS A 170 -27.95 2.13 9.84
N VAL A 171 -26.80 1.60 9.42
CA VAL A 171 -25.64 2.44 9.06
C VAL A 171 -25.61 2.69 7.56
N ALA A 172 -25.53 1.65 6.74
CA ALA A 172 -25.54 1.80 5.28
C ALA A 172 -26.91 2.28 4.77
N GLY A 173 -28.00 1.65 5.23
CA GLY A 173 -29.36 1.96 4.81
C GLY A 173 -29.73 3.43 5.02
N LYS A 174 -29.23 4.07 6.08
CA LYS A 174 -29.39 5.50 6.35
C LYS A 174 -28.82 6.39 5.24
N TRP A 175 -27.57 6.16 4.86
CA TRP A 175 -26.92 6.93 3.79
C TRP A 175 -27.54 6.64 2.43
N LEU A 176 -27.86 5.37 2.15
CA LEU A 176 -28.51 4.97 0.90
C LEU A 176 -29.93 5.52 0.76
N ALA A 177 -30.70 5.59 1.84
CA ALA A 177 -32.02 6.24 1.85
C ALA A 177 -31.94 7.75 1.59
N ASN A 178 -30.77 8.36 1.83
CA ASN A 178 -30.49 9.77 1.61
C ASN A 178 -29.56 9.99 0.41
N TRP A 179 -29.32 8.98 -0.44
CA TRP A 179 -28.32 9.03 -1.52
C TRP A 179 -28.52 10.23 -2.46
N ASP A 180 -29.76 10.48 -2.85
CA ASP A 180 -30.13 11.59 -3.75
C ASP A 180 -30.52 12.87 -2.99
N ALA A 181 -30.27 12.95 -1.68
CA ALA A 181 -30.61 14.16 -0.92
C ALA A 181 -29.70 15.33 -1.34
N ASP A 182 -30.30 16.47 -1.65
CA ASP A 182 -29.59 17.70 -2.00
C ASP A 182 -29.72 18.74 -0.88
N ARG A 183 -29.13 18.44 0.28
CA ARG A 183 -29.09 19.35 1.45
C ARG A 183 -27.74 20.09 1.55
N TYR A 184 -27.04 20.21 0.42
CA TYR A 184 -25.68 20.73 0.38
C TYR A 184 -25.59 22.10 1.06
N ASN A 185 -24.61 22.21 1.96
CA ASN A 185 -24.26 23.45 2.61
C ASN A 185 -22.76 23.72 2.44
N ALA A 186 -22.43 24.82 1.78
CA ALA A 186 -21.05 25.21 1.51
C ALA A 186 -20.19 25.45 2.77
N SER A 187 -20.80 25.70 3.95
CA SER A 187 -20.05 25.87 5.19
C SER A 187 -19.66 24.56 5.88
N THR A 188 -20.32 23.45 5.53
CA THR A 188 -20.12 22.12 6.15
C THR A 188 -19.74 21.04 5.13
N TYR A 189 -19.69 21.43 3.85
CA TYR A 189 -19.27 20.63 2.70
C TYR A 189 -19.98 19.28 2.55
N GLY A 190 -21.19 19.15 3.10
CA GLY A 190 -22.02 17.95 2.99
C GLY A 190 -21.52 16.69 3.68
N THR A 191 -20.49 16.81 4.54
CA THR A 191 -19.79 15.69 5.20
C THR A 191 -20.63 14.95 6.25
N VAL A 192 -21.71 15.59 6.71
CA VAL A 192 -22.63 15.09 7.74
C VAL A 192 -24.01 14.83 7.15
N LEU A 193 -24.76 13.90 7.74
CA LEU A 193 -26.09 13.49 7.25
C LEU A 193 -27.02 14.68 7.02
N ARG A 194 -27.07 15.59 8.01
CA ARG A 194 -27.85 16.83 7.97
C ARG A 194 -27.60 17.72 6.76
N HIS A 195 -26.38 17.71 6.23
CA HIS A 195 -25.97 18.55 5.10
C HIS A 195 -25.63 17.75 3.85
N TYR A 196 -25.86 16.43 3.88
CA TYR A 196 -25.51 15.55 2.79
C TYR A 196 -26.19 15.99 1.49
N GLY A 197 -25.37 16.06 0.45
CA GLY A 197 -25.70 16.67 -0.83
C GLY A 197 -25.16 15.86 -2.01
N GLY A 198 -24.98 14.55 -1.87
CA GLY A 198 -24.30 13.71 -2.86
C GLY A 198 -22.81 13.53 -2.58
N PHE A 199 -22.29 12.34 -2.89
CA PHE A 199 -20.93 11.93 -2.55
C PHE A 199 -19.86 12.61 -3.42
N GLU A 200 -20.22 13.02 -4.63
CA GLU A 200 -19.34 13.68 -5.62
C GLU A 200 -18.88 15.07 -5.17
N ARG A 201 -19.53 15.59 -4.12
CA ARG A 201 -19.21 16.89 -3.51
C ARG A 201 -18.37 16.74 -2.26
N LEU A 202 -18.05 15.53 -1.83
CA LEU A 202 -17.25 15.24 -0.64
C LEU A 202 -15.76 15.19 -0.96
N PRO A 203 -14.87 15.27 0.05
CA PRO A 203 -13.49 14.88 -0.16
C PRO A 203 -13.44 13.40 -0.54
N HIS A 204 -12.46 13.02 -1.36
CA HIS A 204 -12.33 11.64 -1.84
C HIS A 204 -12.27 10.66 -0.68
N ASN A 205 -11.44 10.93 0.33
CA ASN A 205 -11.30 10.05 1.49
C ASN A 205 -12.63 9.81 2.23
N GLN A 206 -13.56 10.78 2.24
CA GLN A 206 -14.84 10.60 2.91
C GLN A 206 -15.81 9.73 2.10
N ALA A 207 -15.91 9.98 0.80
CA ALA A 207 -16.71 9.15 -0.09
C ALA A 207 -16.15 7.71 -0.16
N ASN A 208 -14.83 7.59 -0.30
CA ASN A 208 -14.14 6.31 -0.44
C ASN A 208 -14.17 5.46 0.83
N ALA A 209 -14.16 6.05 2.03
CA ALA A 209 -14.37 5.30 3.28
C ALA A 209 -15.72 4.56 3.26
N PHE A 210 -16.78 5.25 2.84
CA PHE A 210 -18.10 4.65 2.71
C PHE A 210 -18.16 3.66 1.54
N GLY A 211 -17.49 3.95 0.43
CA GLY A 211 -17.32 3.01 -0.68
C GLY A 211 -16.71 1.68 -0.23
N SER A 212 -15.63 1.70 0.56
CA SER A 212 -15.02 0.48 1.12
C SER A 212 -16.01 -0.30 2.01
N PHE A 213 -16.81 0.40 2.82
CA PHE A 213 -17.85 -0.22 3.62
C PHE A 213 -18.90 -0.93 2.75
N LEU A 214 -19.39 -0.27 1.70
CA LEU A 214 -20.33 -0.88 0.76
C LEU A 214 -19.74 -2.10 0.05
N VAL A 215 -18.45 -2.08 -0.31
CA VAL A 215 -17.78 -3.23 -0.93
C VAL A 215 -17.83 -4.45 -0.02
N PHE A 216 -17.52 -4.32 1.26
CA PHE A 216 -17.57 -5.47 2.17
C PHE A 216 -19.01 -5.94 2.45
N LEU A 217 -19.99 -5.05 2.50
CA LEU A 217 -21.40 -5.47 2.53
C LEU A 217 -21.80 -6.21 1.25
N ASN A 218 -21.27 -5.79 0.11
CA ASN A 218 -21.46 -6.46 -1.17
C ASN A 218 -20.87 -7.88 -1.15
N ASP A 219 -19.69 -8.07 -0.57
CA ASP A 219 -19.08 -9.40 -0.43
C ASP A 219 -19.95 -10.33 0.41
N VAL A 220 -20.56 -9.83 1.49
CA VAL A 220 -21.49 -10.63 2.30
C VAL A 220 -22.67 -11.10 1.46
N VAL A 221 -23.35 -10.19 0.75
CA VAL A 221 -24.54 -10.57 -0.04
C VAL A 221 -24.23 -11.41 -1.28
N ASN A 222 -22.97 -11.44 -1.72
CA ASN A 222 -22.48 -12.30 -2.80
C ASN A 222 -21.83 -13.60 -2.29
N SER A 223 -21.77 -13.81 -0.97
CA SER A 223 -21.10 -14.97 -0.38
C SER A 223 -21.90 -16.28 -0.57
N PRO A 224 -21.22 -17.44 -0.52
CA PRO A 224 -21.89 -18.74 -0.51
C PRO A 224 -22.89 -18.87 0.64
N LYS A 225 -22.54 -18.35 1.81
CA LYS A 225 -23.38 -18.49 3.00
C LYS A 225 -24.64 -17.63 2.94
N TRP A 226 -24.57 -16.44 2.36
CA TRP A 226 -25.76 -15.61 2.14
C TRP A 226 -26.77 -16.28 1.21
N ALA A 227 -26.28 -16.94 0.15
CA ALA A 227 -27.12 -17.73 -0.75
C ALA A 227 -27.79 -18.91 -0.03
N GLU A 228 -27.06 -19.63 0.84
CA GLU A 228 -27.61 -20.73 1.65
C GLU A 228 -28.73 -20.24 2.59
N LEU A 229 -28.54 -19.08 3.21
CA LEU A 229 -29.52 -18.49 4.12
C LEU A 229 -30.75 -17.90 3.41
N ASN A 230 -30.78 -17.86 2.08
CA ASN A 230 -31.79 -17.16 1.28
C ASN A 230 -31.94 -15.70 1.73
N GLY A 231 -30.81 -15.00 1.88
CA GLY A 231 -30.80 -13.64 2.40
C GLY A 231 -31.63 -12.65 1.58
N GLU A 232 -32.19 -11.66 2.25
CA GLU A 232 -33.24 -10.78 1.71
C GLU A 232 -32.72 -9.71 0.75
N ILE A 233 -31.47 -9.27 0.95
CA ILE A 233 -30.79 -8.28 0.11
C ILE A 233 -30.25 -8.96 -1.14
N SER A 234 -30.61 -8.42 -2.31
CA SER A 234 -30.15 -8.90 -3.60
C SER A 234 -28.62 -8.73 -3.73
N PRO A 235 -27.90 -9.71 -4.32
CA PRO A 235 -26.47 -9.57 -4.64
C PRO A 235 -26.11 -8.34 -5.49
N ASP A 236 -27.08 -7.81 -6.26
CA ASP A 236 -26.88 -6.63 -7.12
C ASP A 236 -27.14 -5.29 -6.41
N TYR A 237 -27.54 -5.29 -5.13
CA TYR A 237 -28.05 -4.09 -4.47
C TYR A 237 -27.00 -2.99 -4.26
N TYR A 238 -25.79 -3.37 -3.82
CA TYR A 238 -24.75 -2.39 -3.48
C TYR A 238 -23.89 -1.97 -4.68
N MET A 239 -23.79 -2.82 -5.71
CA MET A 239 -22.85 -2.64 -6.83
C MET A 239 -23.00 -1.29 -7.56
N PRO A 240 -24.21 -0.79 -7.88
CA PRO A 240 -24.35 0.50 -8.57
C PRO A 240 -23.69 1.66 -7.82
N TYR A 241 -23.82 1.69 -6.48
CA TYR A 241 -23.24 2.74 -5.64
C TYR A 241 -21.71 2.64 -5.60
N ILE A 242 -21.19 1.40 -5.51
CA ILE A 242 -19.75 1.12 -5.49
C ILE A 242 -19.13 1.53 -6.84
N ASP A 243 -19.71 1.10 -7.95
CA ASP A 243 -19.26 1.41 -9.30
C ASP A 243 -19.22 2.91 -9.54
N GLU A 244 -20.26 3.63 -9.10
CA GLU A 244 -20.34 5.09 -9.24
C GLU A 244 -19.22 5.80 -8.46
N MET A 245 -19.01 5.42 -7.19
CA MET A 245 -17.94 5.98 -6.35
C MET A 245 -16.53 5.64 -6.87
N ALA A 246 -16.30 4.41 -7.32
CA ALA A 246 -15.03 3.97 -7.87
C ALA A 246 -14.72 4.65 -9.21
N ALA A 247 -15.71 4.74 -10.11
CA ALA A 247 -15.58 5.44 -11.38
C ALA A 247 -15.34 6.93 -11.17
N PHE A 248 -16.04 7.55 -10.22
CA PHE A 248 -15.83 8.95 -9.87
C PHE A 248 -14.39 9.23 -9.41
N LEU A 249 -13.86 8.42 -8.48
CA LEU A 249 -12.46 8.52 -8.07
C LEU A 249 -11.52 8.35 -9.25
N LYS A 250 -11.66 7.26 -10.03
CA LYS A 250 -10.76 6.95 -11.16
C LYS A 250 -10.73 8.08 -12.20
N ASN A 251 -11.87 8.74 -12.44
CA ASN A 251 -11.97 9.86 -13.36
C ASN A 251 -11.29 11.16 -12.86
N ASP A 252 -11.14 11.33 -11.55
CA ASP A 252 -10.45 12.51 -10.97
C ASP A 252 -8.94 12.29 -10.78
N LEU A 253 -8.46 11.04 -10.85
CA LEU A 253 -7.03 10.73 -10.84
C LEU A 253 -6.33 11.28 -12.10
N ARG A 254 -5.18 11.93 -11.89
CA ARG A 254 -4.35 12.49 -12.96
C ARG A 254 -3.08 11.68 -13.10
N VAL A 255 -2.77 11.23 -14.31
CA VAL A 255 -1.49 10.58 -14.61
C VAL A 255 -0.42 11.65 -14.79
N GLY A 256 0.60 11.62 -13.93
CA GLY A 256 1.71 12.56 -13.89
C GLY A 256 3.05 11.94 -14.28
N ALA A 257 4.14 12.60 -13.86
CA ALA A 257 5.51 12.14 -14.12
C ALA A 257 5.77 10.73 -13.57
N GLY A 258 6.57 9.94 -14.28
CA GLY A 258 6.92 8.58 -13.87
C GLY A 258 5.77 7.57 -13.96
N ASP A 259 4.71 7.86 -14.73
CA ASP A 259 3.47 7.07 -14.79
C ASP A 259 2.90 6.84 -13.39
N SER A 260 2.67 7.93 -12.68
CA SER A 260 2.16 7.95 -11.30
C SER A 260 0.80 8.63 -11.24
N TYR A 261 0.00 8.30 -10.23
CA TYR A 261 -1.23 9.03 -9.95
C TYR A 261 -1.00 10.24 -9.04
N GLN A 262 -1.66 11.34 -9.37
CA GLN A 262 -1.79 12.52 -8.52
C GLN A 262 -3.25 12.95 -8.48
N TRP A 263 -3.73 13.31 -7.31
CA TRP A 263 -5.11 13.74 -7.07
C TRP A 263 -5.16 14.70 -5.89
N GLY A 264 -6.25 15.46 -5.77
CA GLY A 264 -6.44 16.40 -4.66
C GLY A 264 -7.30 15.83 -3.55
N TYR A 265 -7.29 16.46 -2.38
CA TYR A 265 -8.20 16.11 -1.28
C TYR A 265 -9.69 16.21 -1.67
N TRP A 266 -10.01 17.21 -2.50
CA TRP A 266 -11.31 17.38 -3.13
C TRP A 266 -11.25 17.07 -4.63
N PRO A 267 -12.39 16.72 -5.25
CA PRO A 267 -12.52 16.63 -6.70
C PRO A 267 -12.04 17.92 -7.39
N GLY A 268 -11.16 17.79 -8.39
CA GLY A 268 -10.54 18.92 -9.07
C GLY A 268 -9.63 19.80 -8.19
N GLY A 269 -9.31 19.36 -6.96
CA GLY A 269 -8.43 20.04 -6.01
C GLY A 269 -6.94 19.87 -6.32
N GLY A 270 -6.11 20.43 -5.43
CA GLY A 270 -4.64 20.41 -5.50
C GLY A 270 -4.01 19.04 -5.29
N ASP A 271 -3.01 18.94 -4.40
CA ASP A 271 -2.35 17.68 -4.05
C ASP A 271 -2.95 17.13 -2.75
N GLU A 272 -3.18 15.82 -2.71
CA GLU A 272 -3.62 15.09 -1.52
C GLU A 272 -2.45 14.84 -0.58
N ASP A 273 -2.71 14.86 0.73
CA ASP A 273 -1.73 14.47 1.72
C ASP A 273 -1.70 12.96 1.98
N VAL A 274 -0.53 12.48 2.37
CA VAL A 274 -0.21 11.07 2.57
C VAL A 274 -1.16 10.39 3.57
N SER A 275 -1.68 11.13 4.56
CA SER A 275 -2.55 10.59 5.61
C SER A 275 -3.95 10.33 5.08
N HIS A 276 -4.58 11.30 4.43
CA HIS A 276 -5.91 11.12 3.84
C HIS A 276 -5.88 10.16 2.64
N ALA A 277 -4.80 10.20 1.85
CA ALA A 277 -4.57 9.31 0.72
C ALA A 277 -4.67 7.82 1.08
N ASN A 278 -4.38 7.42 2.33
CA ASN A 278 -4.51 6.01 2.75
C ASN A 278 -5.91 5.45 2.45
N ILE A 279 -6.97 6.22 2.72
CA ILE A 279 -8.35 5.74 2.54
C ILE A 279 -8.67 5.59 1.05
N THR A 280 -8.21 6.54 0.24
CA THR A 280 -8.37 6.50 -1.22
C THR A 280 -7.61 5.32 -1.84
N VAL A 281 -6.37 5.09 -1.42
CA VAL A 281 -5.55 3.94 -1.87
C VAL A 281 -6.17 2.63 -1.42
N GLU A 282 -6.65 2.53 -0.18
CA GLU A 282 -7.32 1.34 0.35
C GLU A 282 -8.59 1.01 -0.44
N PHE A 283 -9.44 1.99 -0.72
CA PHE A 283 -10.63 1.79 -1.53
C PHE A 283 -10.29 1.32 -2.95
N ALA A 284 -9.33 1.98 -3.62
CA ALA A 284 -8.90 1.60 -4.96
C ALA A 284 -8.32 0.16 -4.98
N TRP A 285 -7.56 -0.21 -3.95
CA TRP A 285 -7.03 -1.55 -3.78
C TRP A 285 -8.13 -2.60 -3.56
N ILE A 286 -9.07 -2.33 -2.66
CA ILE A 286 -10.23 -3.19 -2.36
C ILE A 286 -11.05 -3.44 -3.64
N CYS A 287 -11.29 -2.39 -4.43
CA CYS A 287 -11.96 -2.48 -5.71
C CYS A 287 -11.14 -3.27 -6.75
N TYR A 288 -9.83 -3.02 -6.86
CA TYR A 288 -8.92 -3.77 -7.74
C TYR A 288 -8.97 -5.28 -7.46
N LYS A 289 -8.89 -5.69 -6.19
CA LYS A 289 -8.93 -7.12 -5.80
C LYS A 289 -10.25 -7.82 -6.17
N ARG A 290 -11.30 -7.05 -6.45
CA ARG A 290 -12.62 -7.53 -6.89
C ARG A 290 -12.90 -7.28 -8.36
N GLY A 291 -11.94 -6.74 -9.11
CA GLY A 291 -12.13 -6.38 -10.53
C GLY A 291 -13.11 -5.23 -10.76
N ILE A 292 -13.32 -4.37 -9.75
CA ILE A 292 -14.24 -3.24 -9.80
C ILE A 292 -13.46 -2.00 -10.24
N VAL A 293 -13.70 -1.52 -11.46
CA VAL A 293 -13.17 -0.26 -12.04
C VAL A 293 -11.64 -0.15 -12.19
N PHE A 294 -10.87 -0.53 -11.17
CA PHE A 294 -9.42 -0.44 -11.11
C PHE A 294 -8.74 -1.74 -11.58
N ASP A 295 -7.58 -1.60 -12.20
CA ASP A 295 -6.77 -2.69 -12.72
C ASP A 295 -5.31 -2.64 -12.22
N GLU A 296 -4.49 -3.57 -12.69
CA GLU A 296 -3.07 -3.67 -12.30
C GLU A 296 -2.26 -2.43 -12.71
N THR A 297 -2.61 -1.79 -13.83
CA THR A 297 -1.96 -0.54 -14.27
C THR A 297 -2.24 0.57 -13.26
N ASP A 298 -3.47 0.63 -12.75
CA ASP A 298 -3.82 1.60 -11.71
C ASP A 298 -3.01 1.38 -10.43
N MET A 299 -2.87 0.13 -9.99
CA MET A 299 -2.10 -0.18 -8.78
C MET A 299 -0.62 0.15 -8.95
N LYS A 300 -0.05 -0.12 -10.13
CA LYS A 300 1.32 0.30 -10.49
C LYS A 300 1.46 1.83 -10.48
N ARG A 301 0.46 2.58 -10.92
CA ARG A 301 0.47 4.06 -10.87
C ARG A 301 0.40 4.61 -9.46
N PHE A 302 -0.43 4.04 -8.59
CA PHE A 302 -0.43 4.39 -7.16
C PHE A 302 0.91 4.05 -6.51
N ALA A 303 1.48 2.88 -6.82
CA ALA A 303 2.78 2.47 -6.29
C ALA A 303 3.89 3.44 -6.74
N ASN A 304 3.85 3.82 -8.01
CA ASN A 304 4.73 4.82 -8.59
C ASN A 304 4.59 6.18 -7.87
N THR A 305 3.39 6.61 -7.48
CA THR A 305 3.24 7.84 -6.70
C THR A 305 4.11 7.83 -5.44
N MET A 306 4.11 6.73 -4.70
CA MET A 306 4.95 6.62 -3.51
C MET A 306 6.44 6.51 -3.85
N SER A 307 6.83 5.52 -4.66
CA SER A 307 8.25 5.22 -4.91
C SER A 307 8.95 6.30 -5.73
N LYS A 308 8.21 6.98 -6.60
CA LYS A 308 8.76 7.91 -7.58
C LYS A 308 8.62 9.37 -7.20
N LEU A 309 7.49 9.75 -6.61
CA LEU A 309 7.24 11.16 -6.30
C LEU A 309 7.50 11.48 -4.83
N MET A 310 7.16 10.58 -3.92
CA MET A 310 7.13 10.88 -2.49
C MET A 310 8.37 10.38 -1.74
N TRP A 311 8.93 9.25 -2.13
CA TRP A 311 10.04 8.64 -1.43
C TRP A 311 11.35 9.40 -1.65
N ASN A 312 12.10 9.58 -0.57
CA ASN A 312 13.36 10.30 -0.56
C ASN A 312 14.56 9.48 -1.05
N GLY A 313 14.39 8.28 -1.60
CA GLY A 313 15.50 7.45 -2.07
C GLY A 313 16.35 6.81 -0.96
N SER A 314 15.92 6.85 0.31
CA SER A 314 16.67 6.28 1.43
C SER A 314 15.95 5.11 2.09
N PHE A 315 16.66 3.99 2.26
CA PHE A 315 16.23 2.87 3.11
C PHE A 315 16.71 3.00 4.57
N GLU A 316 17.73 3.82 4.85
CA GLU A 316 18.20 4.04 6.24
C GLU A 316 17.34 5.08 6.97
N ASN A 317 17.04 6.19 6.28
CA ASN A 317 16.22 7.28 6.79
C ASN A 317 15.01 7.45 5.88
N VAL A 318 14.12 6.45 5.88
CA VAL A 318 12.93 6.46 5.02
C VAL A 318 12.14 7.74 5.25
N GLY A 319 11.96 8.52 4.18
CA GLY A 319 11.16 9.73 4.17
C GLY A 319 10.15 9.65 3.02
N ILE A 320 8.88 9.88 3.35
CA ILE A 320 7.77 9.93 2.40
C ILE A 320 7.20 11.34 2.45
N ASN A 321 7.24 12.06 1.33
CA ASN A 321 6.77 13.44 1.24
C ASN A 321 5.30 13.52 1.63
N LYS A 322 4.94 14.58 2.34
CA LYS A 322 3.60 14.81 2.88
C LYS A 322 2.52 14.80 1.80
N TYR A 323 2.82 15.25 0.59
CA TYR A 323 1.85 15.32 -0.51
C TYR A 323 2.21 14.35 -1.62
N ASN A 324 1.23 13.88 -2.39
CA ASN A 324 1.38 12.97 -3.55
C ASN A 324 2.06 13.63 -4.78
N ARG A 325 3.20 14.29 -4.53
CA ARG A 325 4.03 14.99 -5.49
C ARG A 325 5.49 15.00 -5.02
N PRO A 326 6.45 15.37 -5.88
CA PRO A 326 7.82 15.69 -5.46
C PRO A 326 7.87 16.70 -4.30
N GLY A 327 8.70 16.42 -3.31
CA GLY A 327 8.92 17.33 -2.19
C GLY A 327 9.84 16.75 -1.12
N ALA A 328 10.15 17.57 -0.11
CA ALA A 328 11.05 17.23 0.98
C ALA A 328 10.42 17.42 2.37
N ASP A 329 9.09 17.49 2.45
CA ASP A 329 8.37 17.57 3.72
C ASP A 329 8.02 16.16 4.21
N TYR A 330 8.93 15.56 4.97
CA TYR A 330 8.80 14.17 5.45
C TYR A 330 8.12 14.05 6.82
N ALA A 331 7.54 15.14 7.34
CA ALA A 331 6.98 15.17 8.69
C ALA A 331 5.87 14.12 8.91
N TRP A 332 5.23 13.67 7.82
CA TRP A 332 4.08 12.78 7.84
C TRP A 332 4.40 11.36 7.33
N THR A 333 5.69 10.99 7.30
CA THR A 333 6.12 9.65 6.88
C THR A 333 5.43 8.51 7.67
N ASN A 334 5.03 8.76 8.92
CA ASN A 334 4.35 7.76 9.75
C ASN A 334 2.91 7.44 9.34
N TYR A 335 2.34 8.15 8.36
CA TYR A 335 0.95 7.97 7.93
C TYR A 335 0.86 7.21 6.60
N ILE A 336 1.50 6.04 6.48
CA ILE A 336 1.60 5.27 5.22
C ILE A 336 0.98 3.87 5.27
N TRP A 337 0.02 3.62 6.17
CA TRP A 337 -0.46 2.27 6.49
C TRP A 337 -1.17 1.55 5.34
N SER A 338 -2.03 2.21 4.55
CA SER A 338 -2.77 1.56 3.45
C SER A 338 -1.97 1.56 2.15
N TRP A 339 -0.96 2.41 2.03
CA TRP A 339 -0.03 2.35 0.90
C TRP A 339 0.72 0.99 0.86
N ALA A 340 0.80 0.29 2.00
CA ALA A 340 1.33 -1.07 2.15
C ALA A 340 0.78 -2.07 1.13
N TYR A 341 -0.51 -1.95 0.80
CA TYR A 341 -1.20 -2.82 -0.13
C TYR A 341 -0.54 -2.86 -1.51
N LEU A 342 0.03 -1.73 -1.91
CA LEU A 342 0.64 -1.57 -3.21
C LEU A 342 1.92 -2.39 -3.37
N SER A 343 2.47 -2.95 -2.28
CA SER A 343 3.61 -3.86 -2.33
C SER A 343 3.30 -5.12 -3.16
N GLU A 344 2.05 -5.58 -3.21
CA GLU A 344 1.67 -6.71 -4.09
C GLU A 344 1.75 -6.33 -5.58
N ALA A 345 1.50 -5.07 -5.93
CA ALA A 345 1.58 -4.58 -7.31
C ALA A 345 2.98 -4.07 -7.70
N ASP A 346 3.71 -3.48 -6.74
CA ASP A 346 5.12 -3.14 -6.86
C ASP A 346 5.89 -3.63 -5.63
N PRO A 347 6.50 -4.82 -5.73
CA PRO A 347 7.34 -5.45 -4.71
C PRO A 347 8.41 -4.55 -4.10
N PHE A 348 8.91 -3.57 -4.85
CA PHE A 348 9.90 -2.62 -4.35
C PHE A 348 9.43 -1.88 -3.10
N LEU A 349 8.13 -1.60 -3.00
CA LEU A 349 7.57 -0.87 -1.86
C LEU A 349 7.69 -1.65 -0.55
N PHE A 350 7.65 -2.99 -0.59
CA PHE A 350 7.84 -3.82 0.60
C PHE A 350 9.14 -3.46 1.32
N HIS A 351 10.23 -3.28 0.56
CA HIS A 351 11.52 -2.92 1.15
C HIS A 351 11.50 -1.53 1.77
N ILE A 352 10.77 -0.57 1.21
CA ILE A 352 10.60 0.77 1.82
C ILE A 352 9.87 0.63 3.17
N TYR A 353 8.76 -0.12 3.21
CA TYR A 353 7.98 -0.32 4.44
C TYR A 353 8.73 -1.11 5.50
N HIS A 354 9.33 -2.24 5.11
CA HIS A 354 10.10 -3.06 6.02
C HIS A 354 11.18 -2.21 6.70
N ASN A 355 11.93 -1.44 5.92
CA ASN A 355 12.96 -0.54 6.44
C ASN A 355 12.40 0.60 7.28
N PHE A 356 11.21 1.10 6.95
CA PHE A 356 10.54 2.09 7.79
C PHE A 356 10.15 1.51 9.16
N PHE A 357 9.54 0.32 9.20
CA PHE A 357 8.99 -0.25 10.44
C PHE A 357 10.04 -0.92 11.33
N ARG A 358 11.04 -1.61 10.76
CA ARG A 358 12.04 -2.36 11.54
C ARG A 358 12.93 -1.49 12.42
N HIS A 359 13.11 -0.22 12.06
CA HIS A 359 13.89 0.74 12.84
C HIS A 359 13.06 1.42 13.94
N ARG A 360 11.76 1.10 14.06
CA ARG A 360 10.88 1.71 15.06
C ARG A 360 10.92 0.95 16.38
N THR A 361 10.96 1.73 17.45
CA THR A 361 10.92 1.24 18.84
C THR A 361 9.53 1.38 19.48
N SER A 362 8.59 2.02 18.77
CA SER A 362 7.20 2.14 19.19
C SER A 362 6.25 2.10 17.99
N PHE A 363 5.11 1.43 18.20
CA PHE A 363 4.09 1.19 17.19
C PHE A 363 2.75 1.75 17.69
N SER A 364 2.13 2.60 16.89
CA SER A 364 0.72 2.96 17.00
C SER A 364 -0.16 1.90 16.35
N TYR A 365 -1.47 1.97 16.56
CA TYR A 365 -2.41 1.07 15.87
C TYR A 365 -2.39 1.25 14.34
N TYR A 366 -2.11 2.46 13.83
CA TYR A 366 -1.86 2.68 12.40
C TYR A 366 -0.65 1.88 11.92
N ASP A 367 0.42 1.89 12.72
CA ASP A 367 1.66 1.19 12.39
C ASP A 367 1.47 -0.32 12.41
N ILE A 368 0.72 -0.85 13.37
CA ILE A 368 0.44 -2.30 13.46
C ILE A 368 -0.39 -2.76 12.27
N ALA A 369 -1.47 -2.05 11.95
CA ALA A 369 -2.30 -2.36 10.79
C ALA A 369 -1.48 -2.32 9.49
N GLY A 370 -0.69 -1.27 9.27
CA GLY A 370 0.15 -1.14 8.07
C GLY A 370 1.32 -2.11 8.02
N ALA A 371 1.98 -2.39 9.14
CA ALA A 371 3.12 -3.29 9.20
C ALA A 371 2.68 -4.73 8.86
N ILE A 372 1.65 -5.26 9.52
CA ILE A 372 1.23 -6.65 9.28
C ILE A 372 0.68 -6.84 7.86
N ARG A 373 -0.05 -5.85 7.33
CA ARG A 373 -0.57 -5.88 5.96
C ARG A 373 0.55 -5.98 4.89
N ASN A 374 1.77 -5.53 5.19
CA ASN A 374 2.92 -5.68 4.29
C ASN A 374 3.54 -7.10 4.27
N TRP A 375 3.40 -7.88 5.35
CA TRP A 375 4.13 -9.15 5.53
C TRP A 375 3.46 -10.38 4.92
N LEU A 376 2.19 -10.26 4.53
CA LEU A 376 1.41 -11.39 4.00
C LEU A 376 1.93 -11.94 2.67
N ASN A 377 2.87 -11.27 2.01
CA ASN A 377 3.39 -11.67 0.71
C ASN A 377 4.86 -12.11 0.83
N ALA A 378 5.08 -13.42 1.07
CA ALA A 378 6.41 -14.01 1.20
C ALA A 378 7.31 -13.80 -0.03
N ASP A 379 6.73 -13.70 -1.24
CA ASP A 379 7.47 -13.38 -2.47
C ASP A 379 8.13 -11.99 -2.44
N LEU A 380 7.63 -11.09 -1.58
CA LEU A 380 8.15 -9.73 -1.41
C LEU A 380 9.18 -9.64 -0.28
N ALA A 381 9.24 -10.65 0.57
CA ALA A 381 10.22 -10.82 1.64
C ALA A 381 11.61 -11.24 1.12
N GLY A 382 11.87 -11.12 -0.18
CA GLY A 382 13.15 -11.43 -0.79
C GLY A 382 14.29 -10.52 -0.32
N GLY A 383 15.47 -10.77 -0.84
CA GLY A 383 16.60 -9.85 -0.69
C GLY A 383 16.51 -8.66 -1.65
N LEU A 384 17.19 -7.57 -1.30
CA LEU A 384 17.30 -6.37 -2.12
C LEU A 384 18.70 -5.77 -2.00
N ASN A 385 19.60 -6.13 -2.90
CA ASN A 385 20.95 -5.55 -2.92
C ASN A 385 20.94 -4.14 -3.50
N TYR A 386 21.24 -3.14 -2.67
CA TYR A 386 21.29 -1.74 -3.09
C TYR A 386 22.72 -1.18 -2.98
N PRO A 387 23.23 -0.45 -3.98
CA PRO A 387 24.53 0.23 -3.88
C PRO A 387 24.49 1.31 -2.79
N ILE A 388 25.43 1.28 -1.84
CA ILE A 388 25.46 2.25 -0.74
C ILE A 388 26.62 3.23 -0.82
N THR A 389 27.82 2.78 -1.20
CA THR A 389 29.03 3.61 -1.31
C THR A 389 29.90 3.18 -2.47
N ILE A 390 30.64 4.11 -3.06
CA ILE A 390 31.74 3.83 -3.97
C ILE A 390 33.03 4.43 -3.41
N ARG A 391 34.12 3.66 -3.47
CA ARG A 391 35.49 4.09 -3.14
C ARG A 391 36.36 3.87 -4.38
N VAL A 392 37.19 4.85 -4.70
CA VAL A 392 38.15 4.73 -5.80
C VAL A 392 39.54 4.48 -5.23
N GLU A 393 40.19 3.42 -5.68
CA GLU A 393 41.59 3.13 -5.45
C GLU A 393 42.39 3.41 -6.72
N ASP A 394 43.48 4.15 -6.52
CA ASP A 394 44.38 4.64 -7.56
C ASP A 394 45.74 3.94 -7.46
N ASP A 395 46.59 4.02 -8.49
CA ASP A 395 47.84 3.24 -8.62
C ASP A 395 48.96 3.61 -7.63
N GLY A 396 48.65 4.48 -6.66
CA GLY A 396 49.47 4.77 -5.50
C GLY A 396 49.97 6.21 -5.42
N ASP A 397 49.62 7.08 -6.38
CA ASP A 397 50.03 8.48 -6.35
C ASP A 397 48.91 9.47 -5.95
N GLY A 398 47.67 8.98 -5.87
CA GLY A 398 46.53 9.71 -5.32
C GLY A 398 45.88 10.67 -6.33
N VAL A 399 46.19 10.54 -7.61
CA VAL A 399 45.66 11.37 -8.69
C VAL A 399 45.30 10.50 -9.88
N ALA A 400 44.01 10.22 -10.05
CA ALA A 400 43.51 9.57 -11.26
C ALA A 400 43.63 10.51 -12.48
N ARG A 401 44.35 10.09 -13.52
CA ARG A 401 44.61 10.86 -14.75
C ARG A 401 44.03 10.18 -16.00
N PRO A 402 43.81 10.95 -17.08
CA PRO A 402 43.57 10.38 -18.41
C PRO A 402 44.66 9.37 -18.78
N GLY A 403 44.25 8.15 -19.15
CA GLY A 403 45.10 7.02 -19.50
C GLY A 403 45.41 6.06 -18.34
N GLU A 404 45.05 6.38 -17.10
CA GLU A 404 45.32 5.54 -15.94
C GLU A 404 44.21 4.55 -15.65
N THR A 405 44.57 3.50 -14.91
CA THR A 405 43.66 2.45 -14.49
C THR A 405 43.35 2.63 -13.01
N VAL A 406 42.06 2.81 -12.69
CA VAL A 406 41.55 2.95 -11.32
C VAL A 406 40.71 1.73 -10.96
N THR A 407 40.66 1.39 -9.68
CA THR A 407 39.77 0.35 -9.17
C THR A 407 38.63 0.98 -8.37
N LEU A 408 37.40 0.76 -8.82
CA LEU A 408 36.18 1.19 -8.14
C LEU A 408 35.72 0.06 -7.21
N HIS A 409 35.73 0.31 -5.92
CA HIS A 409 35.18 -0.55 -4.88
C HIS A 409 33.76 -0.09 -4.56
N VAL A 410 32.77 -0.88 -4.93
CA VAL A 410 31.36 -0.60 -4.65
C VAL A 410 30.90 -1.48 -3.50
N ALA A 411 30.37 -0.86 -2.45
CA ALA A 411 29.68 -1.58 -1.39
C ALA A 411 28.17 -1.65 -1.68
N PHE A 412 27.61 -2.84 -1.52
CA PHE A 412 26.20 -3.15 -1.57
C PHE A 412 25.71 -3.50 -0.18
N LYS A 413 24.47 -3.13 0.14
CA LYS A 413 23.76 -3.58 1.33
C LYS A 413 22.48 -4.29 0.93
N ASN A 414 22.18 -5.41 1.58
CA ASN A 414 20.88 -6.05 1.45
C ASN A 414 19.87 -5.37 2.37
N TYR A 415 18.84 -4.76 1.79
CA TYR A 415 17.73 -4.10 2.49
C TYR A 415 16.47 -4.99 2.60
N GLY A 416 16.54 -6.22 2.11
CA GLY A 416 15.50 -7.24 2.24
C GLY A 416 15.56 -8.01 3.56
N VAL A 417 14.78 -9.09 3.64
CA VAL A 417 14.67 -9.95 4.83
C VAL A 417 15.15 -11.38 4.60
N ALA A 418 15.50 -11.70 3.36
CA ALA A 418 16.20 -12.90 2.96
C ALA A 418 17.48 -12.52 2.20
N PRO A 419 18.45 -13.44 2.03
CA PRO A 419 19.57 -13.24 1.12
C PRO A 419 19.06 -12.93 -0.30
N ASP A 420 19.65 -11.94 -0.97
CA ASP A 420 19.32 -11.64 -2.37
C ASP A 420 20.25 -12.42 -3.30
N THR A 421 19.69 -12.94 -4.38
CA THR A 421 20.46 -13.38 -5.56
C THR A 421 20.19 -12.36 -6.66
N SER A 422 20.87 -11.22 -6.61
CA SER A 422 20.84 -10.30 -7.75
C SER A 422 21.43 -11.03 -8.94
N ASP A 423 20.68 -11.08 -10.05
CA ASP A 423 21.11 -11.78 -11.26
C ASP A 423 22.40 -11.16 -11.82
N TYR A 424 22.59 -9.84 -11.62
CA TYR A 424 23.82 -9.15 -11.96
C TYR A 424 23.92 -7.74 -11.37
N VAL A 425 25.15 -7.23 -11.32
CA VAL A 425 25.50 -5.87 -10.91
C VAL A 425 26.29 -5.22 -12.04
N TYR A 426 26.09 -3.93 -12.30
CA TYR A 426 26.91 -3.20 -13.26
C TYR A 426 27.16 -1.75 -12.85
N VAL A 427 28.24 -1.20 -13.38
CA VAL A 427 28.60 0.21 -13.20
C VAL A 427 28.51 0.89 -14.56
N ASP A 428 27.59 1.83 -14.66
CA ASP A 428 27.47 2.74 -15.79
C ASP A 428 28.30 4.00 -15.53
N LEU A 429 29.12 4.34 -16.52
CA LEU A 429 30.04 5.46 -16.51
C LEU A 429 29.64 6.51 -17.56
N GLU A 430 28.35 6.62 -17.89
CA GLU A 430 27.80 7.49 -18.94
C GLU A 430 28.30 8.95 -18.85
N SER A 431 28.52 9.46 -17.63
CA SER A 431 29.05 10.81 -17.40
C SER A 431 30.56 10.97 -17.65
N VAL A 432 31.29 9.86 -17.73
CA VAL A 432 32.75 9.81 -17.84
C VAL A 432 33.16 9.75 -19.30
N PHE A 433 32.46 8.96 -20.13
CA PHE A 433 32.73 8.78 -21.57
C PHE A 433 31.47 8.98 -22.42
N PRO A 434 30.94 10.22 -22.49
CA PRO A 434 29.66 10.50 -23.13
C PRO A 434 29.61 10.18 -24.64
N ASN A 435 30.76 9.88 -25.27
CA ASN A 435 30.85 9.50 -26.69
C ASN A 435 31.12 8.00 -26.95
N ASP A 436 31.47 7.21 -25.92
CA ASP A 436 31.88 5.80 -26.08
C ASP A 436 30.94 4.78 -25.42
N GLY A 437 30.02 5.20 -24.53
CA GLY A 437 29.00 4.31 -23.95
C GLY A 437 29.59 3.07 -23.25
N VAL A 438 30.66 3.27 -22.47
CA VAL A 438 31.36 2.14 -21.82
C VAL A 438 30.53 1.65 -20.64
N PHE A 439 29.79 0.57 -20.87
CA PHE A 439 29.21 -0.26 -19.82
C PHE A 439 30.28 -1.20 -19.29
N VAL A 440 30.55 -1.15 -17.99
CA VAL A 440 31.32 -2.22 -17.34
C VAL A 440 30.34 -3.11 -16.60
N LEU A 441 29.95 -4.19 -17.27
CA LEU A 441 29.27 -5.31 -16.63
C LEU A 441 30.24 -5.93 -15.61
N ILE A 442 29.86 -5.94 -14.34
CA ILE A 442 30.50 -6.79 -13.35
C ILE A 442 29.77 -8.12 -13.47
N ASP A 443 30.23 -8.92 -14.43
CA ASP A 443 29.67 -10.23 -14.65
C ASP A 443 29.95 -11.11 -13.42
N VAL A 444 28.89 -11.51 -12.73
CA VAL A 444 28.92 -12.46 -11.59
C VAL A 444 28.81 -13.91 -12.09
N ASP A 445 29.05 -14.14 -13.38
CA ASP A 445 28.80 -15.36 -14.17
C ASP A 445 29.24 -16.71 -13.52
N ASP A 446 30.11 -16.73 -12.51
CA ASP A 446 30.47 -17.95 -11.78
C ASP A 446 29.95 -18.03 -10.31
N ASP A 447 29.67 -16.91 -9.63
CA ASP A 447 29.17 -16.88 -8.23
C ASP A 447 28.27 -15.64 -8.00
N PRO A 448 26.95 -15.78 -7.79
CA PRO A 448 26.06 -14.65 -7.52
C PRO A 448 26.45 -13.93 -6.22
N LEU A 449 26.30 -12.59 -6.21
CA LEU A 449 26.50 -11.78 -5.01
C LEU A 449 25.38 -12.05 -4.00
N VAL A 450 25.61 -13.02 -3.10
CA VAL A 450 24.69 -13.32 -2.00
C VAL A 450 25.08 -12.51 -0.77
N ILE A 451 24.20 -11.59 -0.37
CA ILE A 451 24.40 -10.76 0.82
C ILE A 451 23.32 -11.12 1.83
N GLU A 452 23.73 -11.51 3.04
CA GLU A 452 22.80 -11.74 4.15
C GLU A 452 22.01 -10.46 4.50
N PRO A 453 20.77 -10.56 5.02
CA PRO A 453 20.00 -9.40 5.47
C PRO A 453 20.83 -8.47 6.36
N ASP A 454 20.73 -7.16 6.14
CA ASP A 454 21.49 -6.12 6.84
C ASP A 454 23.01 -6.16 6.73
N SER A 455 23.55 -7.10 5.98
CA SER A 455 24.97 -7.20 5.74
C SER A 455 25.38 -6.37 4.54
N THR A 456 26.69 -6.12 4.45
CA THR A 456 27.31 -5.39 3.34
C THR A 456 28.34 -6.28 2.67
N ALA A 457 28.41 -6.21 1.34
CA ALA A 457 29.50 -6.82 0.57
C ALA A 457 30.12 -5.78 -0.36
N GLU A 458 31.41 -5.93 -0.66
CA GLU A 458 32.16 -5.04 -1.56
C GLU A 458 32.54 -5.80 -2.83
N LEU A 459 32.28 -5.20 -4.00
CA LEU A 459 32.74 -5.66 -5.30
C LEU A 459 33.68 -4.62 -5.90
N SER A 460 34.79 -5.08 -6.47
CA SER A 460 35.78 -4.20 -7.08
C SER A 460 35.79 -4.38 -8.59
N VAL A 461 35.79 -3.27 -9.32
CA VAL A 461 35.89 -3.26 -10.78
C VAL A 461 36.99 -2.30 -11.22
N THR A 462 37.82 -2.75 -12.16
CA THR A 462 38.92 -1.96 -12.68
C THR A 462 38.52 -1.27 -13.98
N VAL A 463 38.77 0.03 -14.07
CA VAL A 463 38.36 0.89 -15.19
C VAL A 463 39.55 1.73 -15.64
N THR A 464 39.77 1.83 -16.96
CA THR A 464 40.76 2.74 -17.53
C THR A 464 40.10 4.06 -17.93
N ILE A 465 40.65 5.17 -17.47
CA ILE A 465 40.25 6.52 -17.89
C ILE A 465 40.81 6.75 -19.30
N PRO A 466 40.02 7.09 -20.32
CA PRO A 466 40.45 7.52 -21.64
C PRO A 466 41.40 8.70 -21.58
N ALA A 467 42.37 8.67 -22.47
CA ALA A 467 43.45 9.64 -22.53
C ALA A 467 42.98 11.06 -22.91
N ASP A 468 41.77 11.21 -23.45
CA ASP A 468 41.16 12.47 -23.88
C ASP A 468 40.15 13.05 -22.87
N PHE A 469 39.98 12.43 -21.70
CA PHE A 469 39.10 12.94 -20.66
C PHE A 469 39.58 14.30 -20.12
N SER A 470 38.69 15.30 -20.13
CA SER A 470 38.98 16.66 -19.65
C SER A 470 38.02 17.13 -18.54
N GLY A 471 37.24 16.24 -17.95
CA GLY A 471 36.25 16.55 -16.91
C GLY A 471 36.88 16.76 -15.53
N ALA A 472 36.19 17.51 -14.67
CA ALA A 472 36.63 17.77 -13.28
C ALA A 472 36.02 16.78 -12.25
N ALA A 473 35.06 15.96 -12.69
CA ALA A 473 34.38 14.97 -11.86
C ALA A 473 33.91 13.80 -12.72
N ILE A 474 33.80 12.63 -12.07
CA ILE A 474 33.30 11.38 -12.62
C ILE A 474 31.98 11.11 -11.88
N ARG A 475 30.86 10.89 -12.58
CA ARG A 475 29.57 10.57 -11.94
C ARG A 475 29.13 9.14 -12.29
N PRO A 476 29.70 8.12 -11.64
CA PRO A 476 29.28 6.75 -11.91
C PRO A 476 27.84 6.54 -11.41
N ILE A 477 27.03 5.89 -12.25
CA ILE A 477 25.74 5.33 -11.86
C ILE A 477 25.98 3.85 -11.63
N VAL A 478 25.80 3.40 -10.39
CA VAL A 478 25.92 1.97 -10.09
C VAL A 478 24.54 1.38 -9.98
N SER A 479 24.31 0.27 -10.67
CA SER A 479 23.03 -0.43 -10.69
C SER A 479 23.19 -1.88 -10.21
N ALA A 480 22.28 -2.31 -9.35
CA ALA A 480 22.05 -3.73 -9.09
C ALA A 480 20.71 -4.12 -9.75
N ARG A 481 20.68 -5.23 -10.49
CA ARG A 481 19.42 -5.78 -11.00
C ARG A 481 19.04 -7.01 -10.18
N GLY A 482 17.89 -6.92 -9.54
CA GLY A 482 17.26 -8.02 -8.84
C GLY A 482 15.93 -8.38 -9.47
N MET A 483 15.45 -9.59 -9.20
CA MET A 483 14.07 -9.99 -9.48
C MET A 483 13.21 -9.65 -8.26
N LEU A 484 12.26 -8.74 -8.42
CA LEU A 484 11.35 -8.33 -7.35
C LEU A 484 9.91 -8.67 -7.77
N GLY A 485 9.28 -9.60 -7.04
CA GLY A 485 7.97 -10.18 -7.36
C GLY A 485 7.82 -10.60 -8.81
N GLY A 486 8.82 -11.32 -9.32
CA GLY A 486 8.81 -11.89 -10.68
C GLY A 486 9.14 -10.91 -11.81
N GLU A 487 9.35 -9.62 -11.50
CA GLU A 487 9.74 -8.61 -12.48
C GLU A 487 11.19 -8.14 -12.25
N PRO A 488 12.00 -7.96 -13.30
CA PRO A 488 13.33 -7.43 -13.13
C PRO A 488 13.28 -5.95 -12.75
N ARG A 489 13.96 -5.58 -11.68
CA ARG A 489 14.07 -4.18 -11.22
C ARG A 489 15.52 -3.74 -11.15
N GLU A 490 15.77 -2.58 -11.72
CA GLU A 490 17.07 -1.93 -11.66
C GLU A 490 17.09 -0.95 -10.48
N MET A 491 18.09 -1.12 -9.61
CA MET A 491 18.33 -0.29 -8.46
C MET A 491 19.59 0.52 -8.67
N SER A 492 19.41 1.75 -9.13
CA SER A 492 20.51 2.62 -9.51
C SER A 492 20.80 3.67 -8.44
N LYS A 493 22.07 3.98 -8.25
CA LYS A 493 22.52 5.10 -7.44
C LYS A 493 23.64 5.86 -8.15
N GLU A 494 23.42 7.15 -8.37
CA GLU A 494 24.46 8.05 -8.84
C GLU A 494 25.41 8.40 -7.68
N PHE A 495 26.70 8.36 -7.95
CA PHE A 495 27.73 8.88 -7.08
C PHE A 495 28.47 9.99 -7.80
N THR A 496 29.02 10.95 -7.06
CA THR A 496 29.92 11.96 -7.63
C THR A 496 31.32 11.77 -7.06
N VAL A 497 32.28 11.40 -7.91
CA VAL A 497 33.70 11.34 -7.58
C VAL A 497 34.36 12.60 -8.10
N THR A 498 34.80 13.48 -7.19
CA THR A 498 35.51 14.72 -7.55
C THR A 498 37.01 14.53 -7.39
N SER A 499 37.81 15.13 -8.27
CA SER A 499 39.27 15.12 -8.12
C SER A 499 39.69 16.09 -7.00
N GLY A 500 40.04 15.55 -5.83
CA GLY A 500 40.63 16.28 -4.71
C GLY A 500 41.71 15.44 -4.02
N ASN A 501 42.95 15.93 -4.01
CA ASN A 501 44.17 15.28 -3.50
C ASN A 501 44.05 14.77 -2.03
N PRO A 502 44.86 13.81 -1.55
CA PRO A 502 44.61 12.37 -1.65
C PRO A 502 44.59 11.74 -0.25
N ALA A 503 43.47 11.13 0.12
CA ALA A 503 43.39 10.09 1.14
C ALA A 503 41.89 9.86 1.37
N PHE A 504 41.37 8.75 0.86
CA PHE A 504 40.05 8.24 1.18
C PHE A 504 38.89 9.19 0.82
N LEU A 505 38.40 9.09 -0.41
CA LEU A 505 37.05 9.52 -0.74
C LEU A 505 36.09 8.38 -0.36
N GLN A 506 35.70 8.30 0.91
CA GLN A 506 34.42 7.69 1.24
C GLN A 506 33.36 8.71 0.85
N VAL A 507 32.86 8.61 -0.39
CA VAL A 507 31.78 9.49 -0.84
C VAL A 507 30.50 8.97 -0.20
N THR A 508 30.11 9.56 0.93
CA THR A 508 28.71 9.50 1.36
C THR A 508 27.85 10.14 0.29
N PRO A 509 26.68 9.55 -0.03
CA PRO A 509 25.81 10.07 -1.08
C PRO A 509 25.47 11.54 -0.83
N ASP A 510 25.34 12.31 -1.92
CA ASP A 510 24.63 13.59 -1.83
C ASP A 510 23.22 13.31 -1.28
N PRO A 511 22.69 14.18 -0.41
CA PRO A 511 21.27 14.10 -0.07
C PRO A 511 20.49 14.23 -1.41
N PRO A 512 19.59 13.30 -1.72
CA PRO A 512 18.90 13.28 -2.99
C PRO A 512 18.11 14.58 -3.11
N THR A 513 18.62 15.47 -3.94
CA THR A 513 17.95 16.71 -4.30
C THR A 513 17.93 16.78 -5.82
N ASN A 514 16.72 16.58 -6.35
CA ASN A 514 16.28 16.69 -7.75
C ASN A 514 16.40 15.43 -8.62
N LEU A 515 15.40 14.55 -8.43
CA LEU A 515 14.81 13.58 -9.37
C LEU A 515 15.46 13.45 -10.77
N PRO A 516 15.99 12.27 -11.14
CA PRO A 516 16.14 11.85 -12.52
C PRO A 516 15.04 10.83 -12.85
N TYR A 517 13.95 11.29 -13.47
CA TYR A 517 12.95 10.40 -14.10
C TYR A 517 13.21 10.14 -15.59
N ASP A 518 14.41 10.44 -16.08
CA ASP A 518 14.79 10.21 -17.48
C ASP A 518 15.98 9.24 -17.55
N ALA A 519 15.74 7.98 -17.24
CA ALA A 519 16.42 6.92 -17.98
C ALA A 519 15.48 6.55 -19.13
N ASP A 520 15.87 6.91 -20.34
CA ASP A 520 15.15 6.67 -21.58
C ASP A 520 15.02 5.15 -21.84
N ILE A 521 13.90 4.57 -21.36
CA ILE A 521 13.53 3.16 -21.55
C ILE A 521 13.29 2.83 -23.05
N SER A 522 13.33 3.81 -23.97
CA SER A 522 13.15 3.53 -25.41
C SER A 522 14.39 2.94 -26.11
N SER A 523 15.54 2.84 -25.44
CA SER A 523 16.81 2.44 -26.07
C SER A 523 17.20 0.95 -25.97
N PHE A 524 16.50 0.11 -25.19
CA PHE A 524 16.87 -1.30 -24.98
C PHE A 524 15.89 -2.37 -25.49
N LEU A 525 14.88 -1.98 -26.29
CA LEU A 525 14.15 -2.99 -27.05
C LEU A 525 15.02 -3.52 -28.20
N PRO A 526 15.24 -4.84 -28.29
CA PRO A 526 15.98 -5.41 -29.40
C PRO A 526 15.31 -5.04 -30.72
N LYS A 527 16.10 -4.49 -31.65
CA LYS A 527 15.73 -4.30 -33.05
C LYS A 527 15.12 -5.60 -33.57
N ALA A 528 13.94 -5.46 -34.18
CA ALA A 528 13.18 -6.52 -34.82
C ALA A 528 14.07 -7.55 -35.54
N ARG A 529 13.78 -8.83 -35.32
CA ARG A 529 14.00 -9.85 -36.35
C ARG A 529 12.66 -10.26 -36.91
N HIS A 530 12.42 -9.80 -38.14
CA HIS A 530 11.50 -10.43 -39.08
C HIS A 530 11.74 -11.94 -39.13
N THR A 531 10.71 -12.74 -38.85
CA THR A 531 9.83 -13.37 -39.86
C THR A 531 8.58 -13.90 -39.21
#